data_AF-X1FF27-F1
#
_entry.id   AF-X1FF27-F1
#
_cell.length_a   1.000
_cell.length_b   1.000
_cell.length_c   1.000
_cell.angle_alpha   90.00
_cell.angle_beta   90.00
_cell.angle_gamma   90.00
#
_symmetry.space_group_name_H-M   'P 1'
#
loop_
_entity.id
_entity.type
_entity.pdbx_description
1 polymer ?
#
loop_
_entity_poly.entity_id
_entity_poly.type
_entity_poly.pdbx_seq_one_letter_code
_entity_poly.pdbx_strand_id
1 'polypeptide(L)'
;ADCWQHISPHLLIAEVTVPNRYEDFAKESGHLTPSLLKQELISFRELKGYLPPAVVVHMNPRLEKEIEAEIATVAAALNTGVNLAYEGMQLHL
;
A
#
# COMPACT_ATOMS: atom_id res chain seq x y z
N ALA A 1 -10.03 11.55 -9.78
CA ALA A 1 -10.72 10.33 -9.31
C ALA A 1 -11.53 9.65 -10.43
N ASP A 2 -11.95 10.38 -11.47
CA ASP A 2 -12.83 9.91 -12.54
C ASP A 2 -12.32 8.66 -13.28
N CYS A 3 -11.00 8.48 -13.38
CA CYS A 3 -10.42 7.27 -13.98
C CYS A 3 -10.90 5.98 -13.31
N TRP A 4 -11.13 5.99 -11.99
CA TRP A 4 -11.59 4.83 -11.23
C TRP A 4 -12.98 4.34 -11.67
N GLN A 5 -13.81 5.20 -12.26
CA GLN A 5 -15.11 4.79 -12.80
C GLN A 5 -14.99 3.91 -14.05
N HIS A 6 -13.85 3.98 -14.74
CA HIS A 6 -13.64 3.32 -16.04
C HIS A 6 -12.69 2.13 -15.99
N ILE A 7 -12.10 1.83 -14.82
CA ILE A 7 -11.15 0.72 -14.65
C ILE A 7 -11.56 -0.20 -13.50
N SER A 8 -11.20 -1.46 -13.62
CA SER A 8 -11.38 -2.48 -12.58
C SER A 8 -10.06 -3.23 -12.39
N PRO A 9 -9.09 -2.66 -11.65
CA PRO A 9 -7.81 -3.32 -11.43
C PRO A 9 -7.98 -4.63 -10.65
N HIS A 10 -7.18 -5.63 -11.04
CA HIS A 10 -7.04 -6.91 -10.31
C HIS A 10 -5.84 -6.90 -9.35
N LEU A 11 -4.98 -5.89 -9.43
CA LEU A 11 -3.83 -5.66 -8.57
C LEU A 11 -3.61 -4.14 -8.42
N LEU A 12 -3.22 -3.72 -7.22
CA LEU A 12 -2.66 -2.38 -6.97
C LEU A 12 -1.16 -2.49 -6.70
N ILE A 13 -0.37 -1.62 -7.32
CA ILE A 13 1.04 -1.41 -6.97
C ILE A 13 1.15 0.00 -6.40
N ALA A 14 1.56 0.12 -5.15
CA ALA A 14 1.60 1.38 -4.43
C ALA A 14 2.93 1.57 -3.71
N GLU A 15 3.33 2.81 -3.50
CA GLU A 15 4.54 3.09 -2.72
C GLU A 15 4.26 3.02 -1.21
N VAL A 16 5.26 2.60 -0.43
CA VAL A 16 5.33 2.85 1.02
C VAL A 16 6.78 3.14 1.36
N THR A 17 7.09 4.39 1.66
CA THR A 17 8.49 4.84 1.75
C THR A 17 9.07 4.73 3.17
N VAL A 18 8.27 5.01 4.21
CA VAL A 18 8.73 5.06 5.61
C VAL A 18 7.69 4.46 6.57
N PRO A 19 8.10 3.97 7.76
CA PRO A 19 7.18 3.43 8.76
C PRO A 19 6.32 4.51 9.42
N ASN A 20 5.26 4.10 10.13
CA ASN A 20 4.23 4.99 10.68
C ASN A 20 4.76 6.06 11.63
N ARG A 21 5.88 5.83 12.32
CA ARG A 21 6.50 6.85 13.18
C ARG A 21 7.03 8.08 12.42
N TYR A 22 7.06 8.03 11.08
CA TYR A 22 7.41 9.15 10.20
C TYR A 22 6.19 9.70 9.43
N GLU A 23 4.96 9.49 9.91
CA GLU A 23 3.75 9.91 9.19
C GLU A 23 3.74 11.40 8.83
N ASP A 24 4.17 12.29 9.73
CA ASP A 24 4.23 13.73 9.46
C ASP A 24 5.19 14.04 8.31
N PHE A 25 6.40 13.47 8.35
CA PHE A 25 7.36 13.58 7.26
C PHE A 25 6.80 13.02 5.94
N ALA A 26 6.13 11.87 5.99
CA ALA A 26 5.53 11.26 4.81
C ALA A 26 4.49 12.19 4.17
N LYS A 27 3.58 12.77 4.97
CA LYS A 27 2.60 13.75 4.48
C LYS A 27 3.26 14.99 3.88
N GLU A 28 4.26 15.55 4.54
CA GLU A 28 4.96 16.75 4.09
C GLU A 28 5.75 16.53 2.79
N SER A 29 6.33 15.34 2.62
CA SER A 29 7.12 14.97 1.44
C SER A 29 6.31 14.34 0.30
N GLY A 30 5.01 14.09 0.51
CA GLY A 30 4.13 13.45 -0.48
C GLY A 30 4.33 11.94 -0.59
N HIS A 31 4.75 11.30 0.51
CA HIS A 31 4.97 9.87 0.63
C HIS A 31 3.94 9.14 1.48
N LEU A 32 3.90 7.80 1.38
CA LEU A 32 3.04 6.95 2.19
C LEU A 32 3.80 6.22 3.32
N THR A 33 3.11 6.13 4.45
CA THR A 33 3.35 5.12 5.51
C THR A 33 2.36 3.97 5.36
N PRO A 34 2.55 2.83 6.06
CA PRO A 34 1.54 1.78 6.11
C PRO A 34 0.14 2.25 6.54
N SER A 35 0.05 3.17 7.51
CA SER A 35 -1.23 3.75 7.97
C SER A 35 -1.87 4.64 6.92
N LEU A 36 -1.09 5.44 6.18
CA LEU A 36 -1.62 6.24 5.08
C LEU A 36 -2.05 5.35 3.92
N LEU A 37 -1.27 4.33 3.54
CA LEU A 37 -1.68 3.34 2.55
C LEU A 37 -3.01 2.70 2.95
N LYS A 38 -3.18 2.30 4.22
CA LYS A 38 -4.43 1.72 4.71
C LYS A 38 -5.62 2.66 4.48
N GLN A 39 -5.46 3.96 4.72
CA GLN A 39 -6.51 4.95 4.48
C GLN A 39 -6.88 5.00 2.99
N GLU A 40 -5.89 5.07 2.11
CA GLU A 40 -6.11 5.09 0.65
C GLU A 40 -6.78 3.80 0.14
N LEU A 41 -6.40 2.63 0.66
CA LEU A 41 -7.03 1.35 0.32
C LEU A 41 -8.48 1.26 0.82
N ILE A 42 -8.79 1.85 1.98
CA ILE A 42 -10.17 1.95 2.47
C ILE A 42 -10.97 2.85 1.53
N SER A 43 -10.47 4.04 1.19
CA SER A 43 -11.14 4.95 0.26
C SER A 43 -11.32 4.35 -1.13
N PHE A 44 -10.34 3.59 -1.63
CA PHE A 44 -10.48 2.83 -2.87
C PHE A 44 -11.64 1.84 -2.79
N ARG A 45 -11.71 1.06 -1.71
CA ARG A 45 -12.77 0.06 -1.51
C ARG A 45 -14.15 0.70 -1.40
N GLU A 46 -14.27 1.83 -0.73
CA GLU A 46 -15.51 2.60 -0.65
C GLU A 46 -15.95 3.09 -2.04
N LEU A 47 -15.00 3.55 -2.85
CA LEU A 47 -15.27 4.03 -4.22
C LEU A 47 -15.64 2.90 -5.19
N LYS A 48 -15.01 1.73 -5.07
CA LYS A 48 -15.13 0.63 -6.04
C LYS A 48 -16.03 -0.52 -5.61
N GLY A 49 -16.35 -0.61 -4.31
CA GLY A 49 -17.09 -1.73 -3.73
C GLY A 49 -16.28 -3.02 -3.57
N TYR A 50 -14.99 -3.01 -3.91
CA TYR A 50 -14.08 -4.15 -3.76
C TYR A 50 -12.64 -3.66 -3.51
N LEU A 51 -11.77 -4.57 -3.07
CA LEU A 51 -10.36 -4.29 -2.84
C LEU A 51 -9.51 -5.42 -3.43
N PRO A 52 -8.77 -5.20 -4.54
CA PRO A 52 -7.84 -6.20 -5.04
C PRO A 52 -6.64 -6.35 -4.08
N PRO A 53 -5.81 -7.40 -4.23
CA PRO A 53 -4.53 -7.45 -3.57
C PRO A 53 -3.66 -6.24 -3.94
N ALA A 54 -2.73 -5.91 -3.04
CA ALA A 54 -1.76 -4.85 -3.22
C ALA A 54 -0.33 -5.35 -3.05
N VAL A 55 0.58 -4.81 -3.86
CA VAL A 55 2.02 -5.01 -3.74
C VAL A 55 2.66 -3.64 -3.49
N VAL A 56 3.41 -3.52 -2.39
CA VAL A 56 4.04 -2.26 -2.01
C VAL A 56 5.50 -2.21 -2.44
N VAL A 57 5.94 -1.05 -2.94
CA VAL A 57 7.28 -0.79 -3.48
C VAL A 57 7.89 0.47 -2.86
N HIS A 58 9.15 0.78 -3.21
CA HIS A 58 9.81 2.06 -2.89
C HIS A 58 10.08 2.27 -1.39
N MET A 59 10.27 1.19 -0.63
CA MET A 59 10.64 1.26 0.78
C MET A 59 12.04 1.86 0.97
N ASN A 60 12.22 2.63 2.04
CA ASN A 60 13.55 2.95 2.53
C ASN A 60 14.24 1.64 3.00
N PRO A 61 15.36 1.23 2.38
CA PRO A 61 15.97 -0.09 2.64
C PRO A 61 16.48 -0.24 4.08
N ARG A 62 16.72 0.87 4.79
CA ARG A 62 17.13 0.83 6.20
C ARG A 62 15.97 0.57 7.16
N LEU A 63 14.74 0.73 6.70
CA LEU A 63 13.51 0.68 7.52
C LEU A 63 12.56 -0.44 7.06
N GLU A 64 12.95 -1.22 6.06
CA GLU A 64 12.10 -2.19 5.39
C GLU A 64 11.46 -3.21 6.35
N LYS A 65 12.22 -3.74 7.33
CA LYS A 65 11.67 -4.68 8.33
C LYS A 65 10.58 -4.08 9.21
N GLU A 66 10.71 -2.78 9.53
CA GLU A 66 9.69 -2.07 10.31
C GLU A 66 8.42 -1.89 9.47
N ILE A 67 8.60 -1.49 8.20
CA ILE A 67 7.53 -1.35 7.22
C ILE A 67 6.83 -2.71 6.99
N GLU A 68 7.58 -3.80 6.87
CA GLU A 68 7.05 -5.16 6.67
C GLU A 68 6.07 -5.56 7.77
N ALA A 69 6.45 -5.37 9.04
CA ALA A 69 5.61 -5.69 10.19
C ALA A 69 4.33 -4.84 10.24
N GLU A 70 4.44 -3.56 9.90
CA GLU A 70 3.30 -2.65 9.86
C GLU A 70 2.36 -2.98 8.68
N ILE A 71 2.91 -3.36 7.52
CA ILE A 71 2.13 -3.81 6.36
C ILE A 71 1.39 -5.13 6.66
N ALA A 72 2.01 -6.07 7.38
CA ALA A 72 1.31 -7.26 7.83
C ALA A 72 0.08 -6.91 8.69
N THR A 73 0.18 -5.86 9.51
CA THR A 73 -0.95 -5.36 10.31
C THR A 73 -2.04 -4.73 9.41
N VAL A 74 -1.65 -4.02 8.35
CA VAL A 74 -2.59 -3.48 7.35
C VAL A 74 -3.32 -4.60 6.60
N ALA A 75 -2.58 -5.60 6.11
CA ALA A 75 -3.15 -6.76 5.40
C ALA A 75 -4.20 -7.48 6.27
N ALA A 76 -3.85 -7.76 7.53
CA ALA A 76 -4.76 -8.37 8.50
C ALA A 76 -6.00 -7.49 8.75
N ALA A 77 -5.83 -6.18 8.96
CA ALA A 77 -6.92 -5.26 9.24
C ALA A 77 -7.90 -5.10 8.06
N LEU A 78 -7.41 -5.23 6.82
CA LEU A 78 -8.22 -5.07 5.62
C LEU A 78 -8.75 -6.40 5.07
N ASN A 79 -8.29 -7.53 5.62
CA ASN A 79 -8.55 -8.88 5.12
C ASN A 79 -8.30 -9.00 3.61
N THR A 80 -7.18 -8.41 3.15
CA THR A 80 -6.70 -8.50 1.76
C THR A 80 -5.20 -8.74 1.74
N GLY A 81 -4.69 -9.35 0.67
CA GLY A 81 -3.26 -9.55 0.49
C GLY A 81 -2.56 -8.22 0.23
N VAL A 82 -1.78 -7.72 1.19
CA VAL A 82 -0.86 -6.59 1.00
C VAL A 82 0.54 -7.10 1.29
N ASN A 83 1.40 -7.14 0.27
CA ASN A 83 2.73 -7.75 0.36
C ASN A 83 3.81 -6.76 -0.08
N LEU A 84 5.00 -6.85 0.52
CA LEU A 84 6.18 -6.13 0.04
C LEU A 84 6.68 -6.76 -1.26
N ALA A 85 6.99 -5.92 -2.24
CA ALA A 85 7.78 -6.33 -3.39
C ALA A 85 9.26 -6.43 -3.01
N TYR A 86 10.02 -7.14 -3.84
CA TYR A 86 11.48 -7.23 -3.74
C TYR A 86 12.08 -7.28 -5.15
N GLU A 87 13.37 -6.94 -5.27
CA GLU A 87 14.07 -6.97 -6.54
C GLU A 87 14.05 -8.39 -7.16
N GLY A 88 13.63 -8.46 -8.43
CA GLY A 88 13.52 -9.73 -9.15
C GLY A 88 12.20 -10.49 -8.90
N MET A 89 11.29 -9.96 -8.08
CA MET A 89 9.94 -10.52 -7.93
C MET A 89 9.21 -10.54 -9.28
N GLN A 90 8.60 -11.68 -9.60
CA GLN A 90 7.70 -11.83 -10.75
C GLN A 90 6.27 -11.99 -10.27
N LEU A 91 5.36 -11.26 -10.89
CA LEU A 91 3.92 -11.33 -10.61
C LEU A 91 3.22 -12.07 -11.73
N HIS A 92 2.36 -13.01 -11.36
CA HIS A 92 1.47 -13.72 -12.28
C HIS A 92 0.05 -13.27 -11.99
N LEU A 93 -0.60 -12.66 -12.99
CA LEU A 93 -1.91 -12.01 -12.89
C LEU A 93 -2.96 -12.74 -13.72
#